data_AF-A0A7C7LAJ8-F1
#
_entry.id   AF-A0A7C7LAJ8-F1
#
_cell.length_a   1.000
_cell.length_b   1.000
_cell.length_c   1.000
_cell.angle_alpha   90.00
_cell.angle_beta   90.00
_cell.angle_gamma   90.00
#
_symmetry.space_group_name_H-M   'P 1'
#
loop_
_entity.id
_entity.type
_entity.pdbx_description
1 polymer ?
#
loop_
_entity_poly.entity_id
_entity_poly.type
_entity_poly.pdbx_seq_one_letter_code
_entity_poly.pdbx_strand_id
1 'polypeptide(L)'
;GNSSVHIHEAGHYLGLYHTFEGGCTNNDCLNDGDRVCDTPPDNSTSNVSCNAIVNTCSTDDDDLSANNPFRPIANGGIGDQNDFIKNHMDYGDIACHNSFTDGQRDRMRTALTTSRYSLLQSKGCVSPCNDPMTILFTTSATAVTIGSNVNFNSTSTGNISSYDWSINNVTFAS
;
A
#
# COMPACT_ATOMS: atom_id res chain seq x y z
N GLY A 1 -8.14 4.91 -17.14
CA GLY A 1 -6.80 5.31 -16.65
C GLY A 1 -6.33 4.28 -15.65
N ASN A 2 -5.04 3.94 -15.66
CA ASN A 2 -4.39 2.85 -14.90
C ASN A 2 -4.57 2.89 -13.36
N SER A 3 -5.31 3.86 -12.82
CA SER A 3 -5.56 4.03 -11.39
C SER A 3 -6.30 2.84 -10.78
N SER A 4 -7.26 2.23 -11.49
CA SER A 4 -8.03 1.09 -10.94
C SER A 4 -7.15 -0.12 -10.65
N VAL A 5 -6.24 -0.45 -11.57
CA VAL A 5 -5.25 -1.53 -11.39
C VAL A 5 -4.35 -1.23 -10.19
N HIS A 6 -3.83 -0.01 -10.06
CA HIS A 6 -2.99 0.33 -8.88
C HIS A 6 -3.76 0.23 -7.56
N ILE A 7 -5.06 0.57 -7.55
CA ILE A 7 -5.92 0.43 -6.36
C ILE A 7 -6.12 -1.06 -6.02
N HIS A 8 -6.36 -1.90 -7.02
CA HIS A 8 -6.47 -3.36 -6.87
C HIS A 8 -5.19 -3.97 -6.25
N GLU A 9 -4.03 -3.65 -6.83
CA GLU A 9 -2.75 -4.15 -6.32
C GLU A 9 -2.43 -3.62 -4.92
N ALA A 10 -2.80 -2.37 -4.62
CA ALA A 10 -2.67 -1.82 -3.27
C ALA A 10 -3.59 -2.55 -2.27
N GLY A 11 -4.80 -2.96 -2.70
CA GLY A 11 -5.69 -3.81 -1.92
C GLY A 11 -5.04 -5.14 -1.55
N HIS A 12 -4.43 -5.84 -2.51
CA HIS A 12 -3.67 -7.06 -2.24
C HIS A 12 -2.50 -6.83 -1.28
N TYR A 13 -1.75 -5.75 -1.48
CA TYR A 13 -0.64 -5.40 -0.59
C TYR A 13 -1.10 -5.22 0.88
N LEU A 14 -2.32 -4.72 1.06
CA LEU A 14 -3.01 -4.53 2.33
C LEU A 14 -3.88 -5.72 2.76
N GLY A 15 -3.74 -6.88 2.11
CA GLY A 15 -4.31 -8.14 2.59
C GLY A 15 -5.71 -8.47 2.09
N LEU A 16 -6.21 -7.79 1.06
CA LEU A 16 -7.45 -8.18 0.38
C LEU A 16 -7.21 -9.32 -0.62
N TYR A 17 -8.16 -10.24 -0.70
CA TYR A 17 -8.23 -11.23 -1.77
C TYR A 17 -9.15 -10.75 -2.88
N HIS A 18 -9.15 -11.46 -4.01
CA HIS A 18 -10.18 -11.25 -5.03
C HIS A 18 -11.56 -11.60 -4.47
N THR A 19 -12.61 -10.90 -4.92
CA THR A 19 -14.00 -11.19 -4.50
C THR A 19 -14.40 -12.63 -4.80
N PHE A 20 -13.88 -13.19 -5.90
CA PHE A 20 -14.09 -14.57 -6.31
C PHE A 20 -13.12 -15.60 -5.69
N GLU A 21 -12.29 -15.20 -4.72
CA GLU A 21 -11.37 -16.13 -4.05
C GLU A 21 -12.17 -17.24 -3.37
N GLY A 22 -11.80 -18.51 -3.58
CA GLY A 22 -12.57 -19.64 -3.03
C GLY A 22 -13.92 -19.92 -3.71
N GLY A 23 -14.33 -19.10 -4.69
CA GLY A 23 -15.58 -19.25 -5.43
C GLY A 23 -16.83 -19.12 -4.54
N CYS A 24 -17.88 -19.85 -4.87
CA CYS A 24 -19.17 -19.74 -4.18
C CYS A 24 -19.24 -20.42 -2.80
N THR A 25 -18.15 -20.89 -2.19
CA THR A 25 -18.26 -21.46 -0.84
C THR A 25 -18.28 -20.34 0.19
N ASN A 26 -19.33 -20.27 1.03
CA ASN A 26 -19.49 -19.20 2.02
C ASN A 26 -20.24 -19.67 3.29
N ASN A 27 -19.81 -20.80 3.87
CA ASN A 27 -20.43 -21.33 5.10
C ASN A 27 -20.02 -20.52 6.34
N ASP A 28 -18.85 -19.90 6.31
CA ASP A 28 -18.35 -18.92 7.29
C ASP A 28 -17.56 -17.84 6.56
N CYS A 29 -18.15 -16.66 6.40
CA CYS A 29 -17.57 -15.56 5.62
C CYS A 29 -16.26 -14.99 6.19
N LEU A 30 -15.87 -15.36 7.41
CA LEU A 30 -14.57 -14.98 7.99
C LEU A 30 -13.44 -15.95 7.62
N ASN A 31 -13.79 -17.17 7.19
CA ASN A 31 -12.84 -18.26 6.92
C ASN A 31 -12.85 -18.69 5.45
N ASP A 32 -14.02 -18.68 4.82
CA ASP A 32 -14.25 -18.96 3.42
C ASP A 32 -14.12 -17.69 2.56
N GLY A 33 -14.14 -17.86 1.23
CA GLY A 33 -14.16 -16.75 0.29
C GLY A 33 -12.94 -15.83 0.36
N ASP A 34 -13.20 -14.55 0.12
CA ASP A 34 -12.24 -13.45 0.29
C ASP A 34 -12.04 -13.03 1.76
N ARG A 35 -12.76 -13.71 2.67
CA ARG A 35 -12.76 -13.50 4.13
C ARG A 35 -13.22 -12.09 4.52
N VAL A 36 -14.20 -11.58 3.79
CA VAL A 36 -14.90 -10.34 4.08
C VAL A 36 -16.41 -10.62 3.98
N CYS A 37 -17.15 -10.33 5.05
CA CYS A 37 -18.56 -10.75 5.12
C CYS A 37 -19.52 -9.85 4.34
N ASP A 38 -19.13 -8.61 4.02
CA ASP A 38 -19.96 -7.67 3.26
C ASP A 38 -19.60 -7.62 1.76
N THR A 39 -18.85 -8.61 1.28
CA THR A 39 -18.64 -8.93 -0.14
C THR A 39 -19.44 -10.19 -0.49
N PRO A 40 -20.40 -10.12 -1.44
CA PRO A 40 -21.10 -11.31 -1.93
C PRO A 40 -20.09 -12.35 -2.47
N PRO A 41 -20.30 -13.66 -2.23
CA PRO A 41 -19.51 -14.70 -2.87
C PRO A 41 -19.64 -14.60 -4.39
N ASP A 42 -18.53 -14.84 -5.08
CA ASP A 42 -18.40 -14.51 -6.49
C ASP A 42 -17.59 -15.62 -7.20
N ASN A 43 -17.85 -15.83 -8.49
CA ASN A 43 -17.12 -16.75 -9.36
C ASN A 43 -16.80 -16.13 -10.73
N SER A 44 -16.96 -14.82 -10.87
CA SER A 44 -16.69 -14.05 -12.07
C SER A 44 -15.19 -13.77 -12.24
N THR A 45 -14.46 -14.81 -12.63
CA THR A 45 -12.98 -14.76 -12.80
C THR A 45 -12.49 -14.06 -14.08
N SER A 46 -13.37 -13.34 -14.78
CA SER A 46 -13.06 -12.68 -16.06
C SER A 46 -13.91 -11.43 -16.27
N ASN A 47 -13.55 -10.61 -17.26
CA ASN A 47 -14.21 -9.33 -17.50
C ASN A 47 -15.73 -9.45 -17.67
N VAL A 48 -16.44 -8.80 -16.76
CA VAL A 48 -17.88 -8.55 -16.80
C VAL A 48 -18.15 -7.09 -17.14
N SER A 49 -19.08 -6.83 -18.07
CA SER A 49 -19.45 -5.47 -18.46
C SER A 49 -20.04 -4.68 -17.30
N CYS A 50 -19.74 -3.38 -17.22
CA CYS A 50 -20.17 -2.49 -16.14
C CYS A 50 -21.68 -2.42 -15.85
N ASN A 51 -22.52 -2.76 -16.82
CA ASN A 51 -23.97 -2.73 -16.68
C ASN A 51 -24.59 -4.13 -16.62
N ALA A 52 -23.75 -5.17 -16.59
CA ALA A 52 -24.25 -6.51 -16.39
C ALA A 52 -24.80 -6.65 -14.97
N ILE A 53 -25.90 -7.39 -14.85
CA ILE A 53 -26.43 -7.85 -13.57
C ILE A 53 -26.10 -9.33 -13.56
N VAL A 54 -25.07 -9.69 -12.79
CA VAL A 54 -24.57 -11.06 -12.70
C VAL A 54 -24.70 -11.50 -11.26
N ASN A 55 -25.23 -12.70 -11.07
CA ASN A 55 -25.13 -13.41 -9.81
C ASN A 55 -24.62 -14.81 -10.12
N THR A 56 -23.34 -15.05 -9.86
CA THR A 56 -22.70 -16.35 -10.14
C THR A 56 -22.82 -17.33 -8.98
N CYS A 57 -23.17 -16.84 -7.79
CA CYS A 57 -23.33 -17.64 -6.59
C CYS A 57 -24.76 -17.49 -6.04
N SER A 58 -25.11 -18.30 -5.05
CA SER A 58 -26.38 -18.15 -4.32
C SER A 58 -26.24 -18.66 -2.88
N THR A 59 -25.02 -18.54 -2.37
CA THR A 59 -24.55 -19.06 -1.08
C THR A 59 -24.28 -17.91 -0.11
N ASP A 60 -24.66 -16.70 -0.49
CA ASP A 60 -24.60 -15.49 0.30
C ASP A 60 -25.23 -15.69 1.68
N ASP A 61 -26.30 -16.48 1.75
CA ASP A 61 -27.08 -16.70 2.95
C ASP A 61 -26.76 -18.00 3.70
N ASP A 62 -25.72 -18.74 3.28
CA ASP A 62 -25.29 -19.99 3.93
C ASP A 62 -24.69 -19.74 5.33
N ASP A 63 -23.93 -18.66 5.52
CA ASP A 63 -23.46 -18.23 6.85
C ASP A 63 -24.60 -17.54 7.63
N LEU A 64 -25.13 -18.24 8.64
CA LEU A 64 -26.20 -17.74 9.50
C LEU A 64 -25.72 -16.79 10.62
N SER A 65 -24.41 -16.56 10.74
CA SER A 65 -23.83 -15.73 11.78
C SER A 65 -24.23 -14.26 11.64
N ALA A 66 -24.19 -13.51 12.74
CA ALA A 66 -24.50 -12.08 12.71
C ALA A 66 -23.45 -11.24 11.95
N ASN A 67 -22.28 -11.81 11.64
CA ASN A 67 -21.23 -11.14 10.86
C ASN A 67 -21.63 -11.03 9.39
N ASN A 68 -22.43 -11.99 8.90
CA ASN A 68 -22.92 -11.99 7.53
C ASN A 68 -24.17 -11.07 7.40
N PRO A 69 -24.08 -9.93 6.69
CA PRO A 69 -25.23 -9.10 6.37
C PRO A 69 -26.19 -9.77 5.39
N PHE A 70 -25.71 -10.74 4.58
CA PHE A 70 -26.47 -11.44 3.55
C PHE A 70 -27.17 -12.70 4.05
N ARG A 71 -27.02 -13.06 5.34
CA ARG A 71 -27.75 -14.17 5.98
C ARG A 71 -29.27 -14.09 5.70
N PRO A 72 -30.03 -15.19 5.88
CA PRO A 72 -31.42 -15.23 5.44
C PRO A 72 -32.26 -14.11 6.06
N ILE A 73 -33.27 -13.64 5.32
CA ILE A 73 -34.19 -12.59 5.81
C ILE A 73 -34.84 -12.99 7.14
N ALA A 74 -35.13 -14.28 7.32
CA ALA A 74 -35.65 -14.83 8.58
C ALA A 74 -34.70 -14.64 9.78
N ASN A 75 -33.39 -14.49 9.50
CA ASN A 75 -32.33 -14.23 10.48
C ASN A 75 -31.94 -12.73 10.53
N GLY A 76 -32.65 -11.87 9.80
CA GLY A 76 -32.44 -10.42 9.79
C GLY A 76 -31.31 -9.92 8.89
N GLY A 77 -30.90 -10.70 7.89
CA GLY A 77 -30.06 -10.22 6.80
C GLY A 77 -30.87 -9.85 5.55
N ILE A 78 -30.18 -9.69 4.42
CA ILE A 78 -30.77 -9.25 3.15
C ILE A 78 -30.86 -10.35 2.08
N GLY A 79 -30.38 -11.55 2.35
CA GLY A 79 -30.38 -12.69 1.43
C GLY A 79 -29.39 -12.55 0.27
N ASP A 80 -29.56 -13.43 -0.71
CA ASP A 80 -28.82 -13.51 -1.99
C ASP A 80 -28.60 -12.15 -2.67
N GLN A 81 -27.35 -11.83 -3.01
CA GLN A 81 -26.95 -10.59 -3.68
C GLN A 81 -26.31 -10.88 -5.04
N ASN A 82 -26.33 -9.89 -5.93
CA ASN A 82 -25.56 -9.98 -7.17
C ASN A 82 -24.05 -9.81 -6.88
N ASP A 83 -23.22 -10.41 -7.74
CA ASP A 83 -21.76 -10.25 -7.74
C ASP A 83 -21.39 -8.76 -7.74
N PHE A 84 -20.42 -8.39 -6.89
CA PHE A 84 -20.04 -7.00 -6.73
C PHE A 84 -19.00 -6.54 -7.78
N ILE A 85 -19.37 -6.57 -9.07
CA ILE A 85 -18.49 -6.30 -10.23
C ILE A 85 -17.84 -4.89 -10.29
N LYS A 86 -18.24 -3.97 -9.39
CA LYS A 86 -17.65 -2.62 -9.25
C LYS A 86 -16.68 -2.53 -8.07
N ASN A 87 -16.49 -3.63 -7.34
CA ASN A 87 -15.48 -3.74 -6.31
C ASN A 87 -14.10 -3.64 -6.95
N HIS A 88 -13.17 -2.95 -6.28
CA HIS A 88 -11.80 -2.86 -6.77
C HIS A 88 -11.08 -4.20 -6.85
N MET A 89 -11.52 -5.21 -6.09
CA MET A 89 -10.93 -6.55 -6.03
C MET A 89 -11.54 -7.56 -7.00
N ASP A 90 -12.46 -7.11 -7.87
CA ASP A 90 -13.04 -7.91 -8.95
C ASP A 90 -12.19 -7.80 -10.24
N TYR A 91 -12.44 -8.64 -11.24
CA TYR A 91 -11.88 -8.60 -12.60
C TYR A 91 -12.87 -8.10 -13.66
N GLY A 92 -14.00 -7.56 -13.23
CA GLY A 92 -14.93 -6.77 -14.02
C GLY A 92 -14.25 -5.66 -14.84
N ASP A 93 -15.04 -4.99 -15.68
CA ASP A 93 -14.52 -3.88 -16.46
C ASP A 93 -13.98 -2.77 -15.53
N ILE A 94 -12.66 -2.61 -15.55
CA ILE A 94 -11.91 -1.65 -14.75
C ILE A 94 -12.41 -0.20 -14.88
N ALA A 95 -13.19 0.12 -15.92
CA ALA A 95 -13.81 1.43 -16.12
C ALA A 95 -14.88 1.77 -15.07
N CYS A 96 -15.46 0.78 -14.39
CA CYS A 96 -16.51 1.00 -13.38
C CYS A 96 -16.13 0.61 -11.95
N HIS A 97 -14.92 0.10 -11.71
CA HIS A 97 -14.46 -0.12 -10.33
C HIS A 97 -14.43 1.19 -9.55
N ASN A 98 -15.07 1.24 -8.40
CA ASN A 98 -15.21 2.49 -7.64
C ASN A 98 -15.33 2.33 -6.13
N SER A 99 -15.34 1.11 -5.59
CA SER A 99 -15.65 0.88 -4.18
C SER A 99 -14.80 -0.23 -3.57
N PHE A 100 -14.51 -0.05 -2.28
CA PHE A 100 -14.23 -1.12 -1.34
C PHE A 100 -15.42 -1.21 -0.37
N THR A 101 -15.63 -2.38 0.22
CA THR A 101 -16.61 -2.55 1.30
C THR A 101 -16.04 -2.09 2.64
N ASP A 102 -16.91 -2.01 3.66
CA ASP A 102 -16.52 -1.65 5.01
C ASP A 102 -15.66 -2.75 5.64
N GLY A 103 -15.98 -4.02 5.40
CA GLY A 103 -15.18 -5.15 5.81
C GLY A 103 -13.81 -5.20 5.12
N GLN A 104 -13.72 -4.86 3.83
CA GLN A 104 -12.43 -4.73 3.13
C GLN A 104 -11.58 -3.61 3.76
N ARG A 105 -12.17 -2.45 4.09
CA ARG A 105 -11.46 -1.39 4.82
C ARG A 105 -10.89 -1.89 6.14
N ASP A 106 -11.67 -2.62 6.92
CA ASP A 106 -11.26 -3.08 8.24
C ASP A 106 -10.17 -4.16 8.16
N ARG A 107 -10.22 -5.01 7.14
CA ARG A 107 -9.15 -5.95 6.80
C ARG A 107 -7.85 -5.24 6.40
N MET A 108 -7.93 -4.21 5.55
CA MET A 108 -6.77 -3.38 5.19
C MET A 108 -6.15 -2.69 6.41
N ARG A 109 -6.98 -2.15 7.31
CA ARG A 109 -6.51 -1.55 8.57
C ARG A 109 -5.84 -2.57 9.48
N THR A 110 -6.39 -3.78 9.56
CA THR A 110 -5.81 -4.88 10.33
C THR A 110 -4.43 -5.23 9.79
N ALA A 111 -4.23 -5.29 8.47
CA ALA A 111 -2.93 -5.50 7.86
C ALA A 111 -1.93 -4.40 8.26
N LEU A 112 -2.34 -3.12 8.23
CA LEU A 112 -1.50 -2.00 8.68
C LEU A 112 -1.06 -2.11 10.13
N THR A 113 -1.91 -2.61 11.02
CA THR A 113 -1.57 -2.76 12.44
C THR A 113 -0.90 -4.08 12.78
N THR A 114 -0.77 -5.01 11.82
CA THR A 114 -0.18 -6.34 12.04
C THR A 114 0.99 -6.58 11.08
N SER A 115 0.76 -7.26 9.96
CA SER A 115 1.78 -7.69 9.00
C SER A 115 2.53 -6.53 8.34
N ARG A 116 1.93 -5.32 8.31
CA ARG A 116 2.48 -4.11 7.70
C ARG A 116 2.76 -2.99 8.71
N TYR A 117 2.93 -3.32 9.99
CA TYR A 117 3.18 -2.34 11.05
C TYR A 117 4.33 -1.36 10.77
N SER A 118 5.36 -1.81 10.03
CA SER A 118 6.49 -0.95 9.64
C SER A 118 6.08 0.29 8.83
N LEU A 119 4.95 0.24 8.11
CA LEU A 119 4.44 1.40 7.37
C LEU A 119 4.01 2.53 8.30
N LEU A 120 3.49 2.21 9.49
CA LEU A 120 3.12 3.21 10.49
C LEU A 120 4.34 3.88 11.14
N GLN A 121 5.52 3.28 11.00
CA GLN A 121 6.80 3.84 11.46
C GLN A 121 7.56 4.55 10.34
N SER A 122 7.01 4.59 9.13
CA SER A 122 7.67 5.17 7.97
C SER A 122 7.91 6.67 8.16
N LYS A 123 9.15 7.09 7.90
CA LYS A 123 9.51 8.51 7.79
C LYS A 123 9.15 9.11 6.43
N GLY A 124 8.46 8.37 5.56
CA GLY A 124 8.14 8.82 4.19
C GLY A 124 7.32 10.12 4.14
N CYS A 125 6.54 10.41 5.18
CA CYS A 125 5.79 11.67 5.31
C CYS A 125 6.54 12.75 6.12
N VAL A 126 7.72 12.43 6.64
CA VAL A 126 8.59 13.42 7.27
C VAL A 126 9.32 14.17 6.16
N SER A 127 9.32 15.50 6.22
CA SER A 127 10.07 16.32 5.27
C SER A 127 11.53 15.83 5.19
N PRO A 128 12.13 15.76 3.99
CA PRO A 128 13.57 15.58 3.86
C PRO A 128 14.28 16.59 4.77
N CYS A 129 15.42 16.19 5.35
CA CYS A 129 16.14 16.98 6.35
C CYS A 129 16.18 18.47 5.96
N ASN A 130 15.62 19.35 6.81
CA ASN A 130 15.50 20.78 6.54
C ASN A 130 16.85 21.50 6.41
N ASP A 131 17.94 20.81 6.72
CA ASP A 131 19.30 21.32 6.62
C ASP A 131 20.15 20.36 5.76
N PRO A 132 19.99 20.39 4.43
CA PRO A 132 20.78 19.56 3.53
C PRO A 132 22.25 19.94 3.66
N MET A 133 23.10 18.97 4.00
CA MET A 133 24.54 19.21 4.09
C MET A 133 25.10 19.56 2.71
N THR A 134 25.66 20.75 2.58
CA THR A 134 26.42 21.14 1.39
C THR A 134 27.90 21.08 1.73
N ILE A 135 28.63 20.17 1.10
CA ILE A 135 30.08 20.04 1.32
C ILE A 135 30.80 20.95 0.35
N LEU A 136 31.48 21.97 0.88
CA LEU A 136 32.23 22.94 0.09
C LEU A 136 33.50 23.37 0.83
N PHE A 137 34.52 23.73 0.07
CA PHE A 137 35.73 24.31 0.62
C PHE A 137 36.34 25.33 -0.33
N THR A 138 37.19 26.18 0.23
CA THR A 138 38.03 27.12 -0.48
C THR A 138 39.49 26.80 -0.22
N THR A 139 40.35 27.12 -1.18
CA THR A 139 41.80 27.01 -1.04
C THR A 139 42.42 28.39 -1.16
N SER A 140 43.47 28.67 -0.39
CA SER A 140 44.23 29.91 -0.49
C SER A 140 45.00 30.05 -1.81
N ALA A 141 45.30 28.92 -2.47
CA ALA A 141 46.00 28.90 -3.75
C ALA A 141 45.76 27.57 -4.50
N THR A 142 45.69 27.63 -5.83
CA THR A 142 45.65 26.45 -6.71
C THR A 142 47.00 26.16 -7.37
N ALA A 143 47.95 27.11 -7.30
CA ALA A 143 49.33 26.95 -7.71
C ALA A 143 50.24 27.45 -6.59
N VAL A 144 51.20 26.62 -6.17
CA VAL A 144 52.13 26.94 -5.08
C VAL A 144 53.57 26.60 -5.43
N THR A 145 54.49 27.42 -4.93
CA THR A 145 55.93 27.10 -4.94
C THR A 145 56.26 26.13 -3.82
N ILE A 146 57.25 25.27 -4.07
CA ILE A 146 57.71 24.26 -3.11
C ILE A 146 58.09 24.93 -1.79
N GLY A 147 57.55 24.41 -0.68
CA GLY A 147 57.77 24.94 0.67
C GLY A 147 56.76 25.98 1.13
N SER A 148 55.81 26.39 0.29
CA SER A 148 54.71 27.29 0.68
C SER A 148 53.56 26.53 1.33
N ASN A 149 52.88 27.16 2.29
CA ASN A 149 51.68 26.60 2.91
C ASN A 149 50.43 26.87 2.04
N VAL A 150 49.53 25.89 1.96
CA VAL A 150 48.18 26.03 1.39
C VAL A 150 47.17 25.86 2.51
N ASN A 151 46.26 26.82 2.66
CA ASN A 151 45.19 26.75 3.63
C ASN A 151 43.91 26.31 2.93
N PHE A 152 43.30 25.23 3.41
CA PHE A 152 41.97 24.80 3.01
C PHE A 152 40.98 25.20 4.10
N ASN A 153 39.97 25.99 3.72
CA ASN A 153 38.91 26.39 4.64
C ASN A 153 37.60 25.77 4.18
N SER A 154 36.96 24.99 5.06
CA SER A 154 35.60 24.51 4.78
C SER A 154 34.64 25.69 4.79
N THR A 155 33.78 25.75 3.78
CA THR A 155 32.61 26.64 3.70
C THR A 155 31.33 25.80 3.65
N SER A 156 31.42 24.57 4.14
CA SER A 156 30.30 23.64 4.17
C SER A 156 29.21 24.15 5.10
N THR A 157 27.95 23.88 4.74
CA THR A 157 26.77 24.24 5.54
C THR A 157 26.04 22.97 5.96
N GLY A 158 25.30 23.07 7.08
CA GLY A 158 24.60 21.96 7.70
C GLY A 158 25.24 21.49 9.00
N ASN A 159 24.68 20.42 9.58
CA ASN A 159 25.07 19.88 10.88
C ASN A 159 26.35 19.01 10.78
N ILE A 160 27.50 19.65 10.59
CA ILE A 160 28.82 19.01 10.43
C ILE A 160 29.56 19.06 11.77
N SER A 161 30.02 17.89 12.24
CA SER A 161 30.69 17.75 13.55
C SER A 161 32.19 17.43 13.44
N SER A 162 32.67 17.04 12.25
CA SER A 162 34.07 16.70 12.01
C SER A 162 34.47 16.99 10.56
N TYR A 163 35.77 17.23 10.35
CA TYR A 163 36.37 17.43 9.04
C TYR A 163 37.57 16.50 8.91
N ASP A 164 37.77 15.91 7.73
CA ASP A 164 38.96 15.13 7.41
C ASP A 164 39.42 15.52 6.01
N TRP A 165 40.70 15.85 5.87
CA TRP A 165 41.31 16.24 4.61
C TRP A 165 42.30 15.17 4.16
N SER A 166 42.12 14.67 2.94
CA SER A 166 42.99 13.65 2.36
C SER A 166 43.48 14.02 0.97
N ILE A 167 44.68 13.58 0.64
CA ILE A 167 45.24 13.61 -0.71
C ILE A 167 45.49 12.15 -1.10
N ASN A 168 44.91 11.69 -2.21
CA ASN A 168 45.03 10.31 -2.68
C ASN A 168 44.72 9.28 -1.57
N ASN A 169 43.65 9.53 -0.79
CA ASN A 169 43.22 8.72 0.37
C ASN A 169 44.21 8.66 1.55
N VAL A 170 45.21 9.53 1.61
CA VAL A 170 46.06 9.70 2.80
C VAL A 170 45.63 10.96 3.53
N THR A 171 45.10 10.80 4.74
CA THR A 171 44.68 11.91 5.61
C THR A 171 45.90 12.71 6.05
N PHE A 172 45.83 14.03 5.91
CA PHE A 172 46.91 14.94 6.31
C PHE A 172 46.46 16.02 7.29
N ALA A 173 45.15 16.21 7.48
CA ALA A 173 44.57 17.09 8.50
C ALA A 173 43.17 16.60 8.88
N SER A 174 42.79 16.83 10.14
CA SER A 174 41.49 16.52 10.74
C SER A 174 41.10 17.63 11.71
#